data_AF-A0AA46UNT9-F1
#
_entry.id   AF-A0AA46UNT9-F1
#
_cell.length_a   1.000
_cell.length_b   1.000
_cell.length_c   1.000
_cell.angle_alpha   90.00
_cell.angle_beta   90.00
_cell.angle_gamma   90.00
#
_symmetry.space_group_name_H-M   'P 1'
#
loop_
_entity.id
_entity.type
_entity.pdbx_description
1 polymer ?
#
loop_
_entity_poly.entity_id
_entity_poly.type
_entity_poly.pdbx_seq_one_letter_code
_entity_poly.pdbx_strand_id
1 'polypeptide(L)'
;MTWEFIERKDAFDYIGLNNKSVNEIEQFLHGRVRISAALFSNKKLYLSRQSLIMLASLNEYDQKQVIKEMYFLSSNPSAPSVVRHKRNPLLRIFRTRYPFKNYHYLLTCILIDGNVVIHDIAFDERLHGKEIGRHPEQRTQMYHVKKIEGRRSEYDGTQSNEEAELLLAEWDHAQARSTHQVNTLHASVNGMLNDYEKAATLMGVHTQVAHTQRR
;
A
#
# COMPACT_ATOMS: atom_id res chain seq x y z
N MET A 1 -25.46 0.55 13.41
CA MET A 1 -24.26 0.08 12.67
C MET A 1 -24.61 -1.27 12.06
N THR A 2 -24.79 -1.32 10.75
CA THR A 2 -25.16 -2.53 10.01
C THR A 2 -24.00 -2.84 9.08
N TRP A 3 -23.31 -3.94 9.38
CA TRP A 3 -22.22 -4.48 8.57
C TRP A 3 -22.81 -5.63 7.75
N GLU A 4 -22.81 -5.50 6.42
CA GLU A 4 -23.14 -6.60 5.52
C GLU A 4 -21.88 -7.44 5.28
N PHE A 5 -21.92 -8.68 5.71
CA PHE A 5 -20.89 -9.67 5.43
C PHE A 5 -21.39 -10.58 4.33
N ILE A 6 -20.62 -10.68 3.24
CA ILE A 6 -20.89 -11.62 2.14
C ILE A 6 -20.78 -13.05 2.69
N GLU A 7 -21.74 -13.89 2.30
CA GLU A 7 -22.03 -15.26 2.75
C GLU A 7 -20.77 -16.08 3.13
N ARG A 8 -20.72 -16.55 4.38
CA ARG A 8 -19.72 -17.51 4.88
C ARG A 8 -20.09 -18.92 4.41
N LYS A 9 -19.20 -19.55 3.64
CA LYS A 9 -19.21 -21.01 3.41
C LYS A 9 -17.99 -21.62 4.11
N ASP A 10 -18.26 -22.41 5.14
CA ASP A 10 -17.26 -23.17 5.89
C ASP A 10 -16.68 -24.31 5.04
N ALA A 11 -15.51 -24.08 4.43
CA ALA A 11 -14.44 -25.02 4.06
C ALA A 11 -13.60 -24.38 2.94
N PHE A 12 -12.30 -24.12 3.19
CA PHE A 12 -11.31 -23.43 2.32
C PHE A 12 -11.21 -21.89 2.40
N ASP A 13 -11.12 -21.31 3.60
CA ASP A 13 -10.85 -19.86 3.69
C ASP A 13 -9.36 -19.48 3.58
N TYR A 14 -8.43 -20.44 3.73
CA TYR A 14 -7.00 -20.14 3.82
C TYR A 14 -6.13 -21.00 2.91
N ILE A 15 -5.29 -20.35 2.10
CA ILE A 15 -4.31 -21.00 1.22
C ILE A 15 -2.96 -21.02 1.93
N GLY A 16 -2.41 -22.22 2.18
CA GLY A 16 -1.07 -22.37 2.73
C GLY A 16 -0.02 -22.02 1.68
N LEU A 17 0.98 -21.23 2.05
CA LEU A 17 2.09 -20.87 1.17
C LEU A 17 3.17 -21.96 1.19
N ASN A 18 3.41 -22.58 0.05
CA ASN A 18 4.51 -23.50 -0.21
C ASN A 18 4.97 -23.34 -1.66
N ASN A 19 6.02 -24.05 -2.08
CA ASN A 19 6.56 -23.91 -3.44
C ASN A 19 5.52 -24.12 -4.55
N LYS A 20 4.57 -25.04 -4.35
CA LYS A 20 3.53 -25.35 -5.35
C LYS A 20 2.42 -24.29 -5.35
N SER A 21 1.87 -23.99 -4.18
CA SER A 21 0.74 -23.06 -4.05
C SER A 21 1.14 -21.61 -4.35
N VAL A 22 2.39 -21.22 -4.11
CA VAL A 22 2.90 -19.90 -4.50
C VAL A 22 2.84 -19.73 -6.02
N ASN A 23 3.32 -20.71 -6.78
CA ASN A 23 3.27 -20.65 -8.25
C ASN A 23 1.81 -20.60 -8.75
N GLU A 24 0.91 -21.36 -8.13
CA GLU A 24 -0.52 -21.35 -8.46
C GLU A 24 -1.17 -19.99 -8.15
N ILE A 25 -0.84 -19.37 -7.01
CA ILE A 25 -1.32 -18.02 -6.65
C ILE A 25 -0.80 -16.97 -7.63
N GLU A 26 0.48 -17.01 -7.99
CA GLU A 26 1.06 -16.07 -8.95
C GLU A 26 0.41 -16.18 -10.33
N GLN A 27 0.13 -17.41 -10.78
CA GLN A 27 -0.60 -17.65 -12.03
C GLN A 27 -2.05 -17.15 -11.95
N PHE A 28 -2.76 -17.48 -10.87
CA PHE A 28 -4.16 -17.09 -10.65
C PHE A 28 -4.32 -15.56 -10.59
N LEU A 29 -3.36 -14.87 -9.97
CA LEU A 29 -3.34 -13.41 -9.90
C LEU A 29 -2.70 -12.76 -11.13
N HIS A 30 -2.44 -13.51 -12.19
CA HIS A 30 -1.83 -13.03 -13.44
C HIS A 30 -0.53 -12.24 -13.23
N GLY A 31 0.31 -12.68 -12.27
CA GLY A 31 1.57 -12.04 -11.92
C GLY A 31 1.42 -10.70 -11.18
N ARG A 32 0.21 -10.31 -10.75
CA ARG A 32 -0.03 -9.08 -9.97
C ARG A 32 0.58 -9.14 -8.58
N VAL A 33 0.79 -10.34 -8.04
CA VAL A 33 1.53 -10.57 -6.80
C VAL A 33 2.75 -11.40 -7.12
N ARG A 34 3.90 -11.03 -6.53
CA ARG A 34 5.12 -11.84 -6.59
C ARG A 34 5.54 -12.25 -5.19
N ILE A 35 5.38 -13.54 -4.88
CA ILE A 35 5.76 -14.12 -3.59
C ILE A 35 6.94 -15.04 -3.85
N SER A 36 8.07 -14.80 -3.18
CA SER A 36 9.20 -15.74 -3.30
C SER A 36 8.85 -17.06 -2.58
N ALA A 37 8.65 -18.12 -3.36
CA ALA A 37 8.42 -19.48 -2.86
C ALA A 37 9.49 -19.92 -1.85
N ALA A 38 10.75 -19.54 -2.08
CA ALA A 38 11.87 -19.85 -1.20
C ALA A 38 11.72 -19.28 0.22
N LEU A 39 11.00 -18.16 0.39
CA LEU A 39 10.75 -17.57 1.71
C LEU A 39 9.79 -18.43 2.55
N PHE A 40 8.90 -19.21 1.93
CA PHE A 40 7.83 -19.93 2.65
C PHE A 40 7.95 -21.45 2.54
N SER A 41 9.01 -21.97 1.92
CA SER A 41 9.26 -23.41 1.71
C SER A 41 9.16 -24.26 2.98
N ASN A 42 9.60 -23.73 4.13
CA ASN A 42 9.66 -24.45 5.40
C ASN A 42 8.66 -23.94 6.46
N LYS A 43 7.79 -22.97 6.13
CA LYS A 43 6.92 -22.32 7.12
C LYS A 43 5.45 -22.45 6.76
N LYS A 44 4.66 -22.80 7.77
CA LYS A 44 3.21 -22.96 7.64
C LYS A 44 2.49 -21.62 7.83
N LEU A 45 2.66 -20.72 6.85
CA LEU A 45 1.89 -19.47 6.75
C LEU A 45 0.70 -19.70 5.80
N TYR A 46 -0.48 -19.25 6.21
CA TYR A 46 -1.69 -19.32 5.40
C TYR A 46 -2.27 -17.94 5.16
N LEU A 47 -2.88 -17.73 4.00
CA LEU A 47 -3.50 -16.47 3.60
C LEU A 47 -4.98 -16.64 3.37
N SER A 48 -5.78 -15.74 3.92
CA SER A 48 -7.19 -15.66 3.55
C SER A 48 -7.36 -15.16 2.12
N ARG A 49 -8.49 -15.48 1.49
CA ARG A 49 -8.88 -14.87 0.21
C ARG A 49 -8.86 -13.34 0.26
N GLN A 50 -9.36 -12.76 1.34
CA GLN A 50 -9.39 -11.31 1.54
C GLN A 50 -7.98 -10.71 1.56
N SER A 51 -7.05 -11.34 2.30
CA SER A 51 -5.67 -10.90 2.36
C SER A 51 -4.97 -10.99 1.00
N LEU A 52 -5.28 -12.02 0.20
CA LEU A 52 -4.75 -12.17 -1.16
C LEU A 52 -5.27 -11.07 -2.11
N ILE A 53 -6.57 -10.75 -2.05
CA ILE A 53 -7.16 -9.67 -2.84
C ILE A 53 -6.52 -8.33 -2.49
N MET A 54 -6.37 -8.05 -1.19
CA MET A 54 -5.69 -6.83 -0.76
C MET A 54 -4.24 -6.79 -1.25
N LEU A 55 -3.48 -7.87 -1.06
CA LEU A 55 -2.08 -7.95 -1.48
C LEU A 55 -1.94 -7.70 -2.99
N ALA A 56 -2.85 -8.24 -3.81
CA ALA A 56 -2.90 -8.02 -5.26
C ALA A 56 -3.26 -6.59 -5.67
N SER A 57 -3.87 -5.82 -4.78
CA SER A 57 -4.22 -4.43 -5.02
C SER A 57 -3.09 -3.45 -4.67
N LEU A 58 -2.07 -3.89 -3.93
CA LEU A 58 -0.95 -3.03 -3.54
C LEU A 58 0.01 -2.81 -4.71
N ASN A 59 0.71 -1.68 -4.74
CA ASN A 59 1.85 -1.49 -5.63
C ASN A 59 3.02 -2.44 -5.28
N GLU A 60 3.95 -2.64 -6.21
CA GLU A 60 5.05 -3.62 -6.05
C GLU A 60 5.93 -3.36 -4.81
N TYR A 61 6.16 -2.09 -4.47
CA TYR A 61 6.95 -1.73 -3.29
C TYR A 61 6.23 -2.14 -2.00
N ASP A 62 4.96 -1.79 -1.87
CA ASP A 62 4.10 -2.12 -0.73
C ASP A 62 3.94 -3.63 -0.58
N GLN A 63 3.74 -4.35 -1.68
CA GLN A 63 3.71 -5.82 -1.69
C GLN A 63 4.98 -6.40 -1.07
N LYS A 64 6.16 -5.93 -1.50
CA LYS A 64 7.44 -6.40 -0.96
C LYS A 64 7.56 -6.15 0.54
N GLN A 65 7.12 -4.99 1.04
CA GLN A 65 7.20 -4.71 2.48
C GLN A 65 6.21 -5.56 3.29
N VAL A 66 4.98 -5.70 2.80
CA VAL A 66 3.95 -6.54 3.43
C VAL A 66 4.40 -8.00 3.47
N ILE A 67 4.95 -8.53 2.37
CA ILE A 67 5.46 -9.92 2.30
C ILE A 67 6.62 -10.15 3.29
N LYS A 68 7.53 -9.18 3.45
CA LYS A 68 8.61 -9.28 4.46
C LYS A 68 8.05 -9.36 5.88
N GLU A 69 7.04 -8.56 6.20
CA GLU A 69 6.40 -8.59 7.52
C GLU A 69 5.63 -9.92 7.73
N MET A 70 4.93 -10.41 6.71
CA MET A 70 4.28 -11.73 6.74
C MET A 70 5.29 -12.85 7.01
N TYR A 71 6.46 -12.80 6.37
CA TYR A 71 7.56 -13.72 6.65
C TYR A 71 8.06 -13.59 8.09
N PHE A 72 8.25 -12.37 8.60
CA PHE A 72 8.63 -12.16 9.99
C PHE A 72 7.64 -12.81 10.96
N LEU A 73 6.33 -12.59 10.78
CA LEU A 73 5.26 -13.16 11.60
C LEU A 73 5.21 -14.69 11.54
N SER A 74 5.47 -15.28 10.37
CA SER A 74 5.55 -16.74 10.23
C SER A 74 6.67 -17.37 11.06
N SER A 75 7.78 -16.64 11.30
CA SER A 75 8.87 -17.08 12.18
C SER A 75 8.69 -16.70 13.65
N ASN A 76 7.89 -15.67 13.92
CA ASN A 76 7.71 -15.10 15.25
C ASN A 76 6.22 -15.06 15.62
N PRO A 77 5.54 -16.22 15.68
CA PRO A 77 4.10 -16.29 15.96
C PRO A 77 3.74 -15.76 17.35
N SER A 78 4.70 -15.49 18.24
CA SER A 78 4.47 -14.91 19.57
C SER A 78 4.80 -13.40 19.65
N ALA A 79 5.15 -12.75 18.54
CA ALA A 79 5.51 -11.32 18.51
C ALA A 79 4.39 -10.42 19.09
N PRO A 80 4.71 -9.35 19.82
CA PRO A 80 3.68 -8.54 20.50
C PRO A 80 2.74 -7.85 19.51
N SER A 81 1.43 -7.93 19.78
CA SER A 81 0.39 -7.27 19.00
C SER A 81 0.28 -5.78 19.37
N VAL A 82 -0.15 -4.95 18.41
CA VAL A 82 -0.42 -3.52 18.60
C VAL A 82 -1.67 -3.29 19.46
N VAL A 83 -2.65 -4.20 19.37
CA VAL A 83 -3.83 -4.16 20.24
C VAL A 83 -3.50 -4.92 21.51
N ARG A 84 -3.69 -4.29 22.68
CA ARG A 84 -3.57 -4.97 23.97
C ARG A 84 -4.50 -6.19 23.96
N HIS A 85 -3.96 -7.37 24.25
CA HIS A 85 -4.61 -8.69 24.26
C HIS A 85 -5.94 -8.80 25.06
N LYS A 86 -6.38 -7.74 25.75
CA LYS A 86 -7.53 -7.73 26.65
C LYS A 86 -8.90 -7.89 25.96
N ARG A 87 -9.04 -7.63 24.64
CA ARG A 87 -10.36 -7.69 23.96
C ARG A 87 -10.61 -8.97 23.15
N ASN A 88 -9.58 -9.60 22.59
CA ASN A 88 -9.68 -10.91 21.94
C ASN A 88 -8.28 -11.55 21.87
N PRO A 89 -8.01 -12.64 22.61
CA PRO A 89 -6.69 -13.26 22.64
C PRO A 89 -6.35 -14.04 21.36
N LEU A 90 -7.35 -14.42 20.57
CA LEU A 90 -7.20 -15.18 19.33
C LEU A 90 -6.90 -14.28 18.12
N LEU A 91 -7.19 -12.98 18.23
CA LEU A 91 -6.98 -11.99 17.19
C LEU A 91 -5.75 -11.15 17.50
N ARG A 92 -4.78 -11.14 16.58
CA ARG A 92 -3.50 -10.44 16.78
C ARG A 92 -3.28 -9.49 15.63
N ILE A 93 -3.23 -8.20 15.94
CA ILE A 93 -3.01 -7.15 14.94
C ILE A 93 -1.56 -6.69 15.00
N PHE A 94 -0.91 -6.64 13.85
CA PHE A 94 0.48 -6.24 13.69
C PHE A 94 0.56 -5.02 12.79
N ARG A 95 1.36 -4.02 13.19
CA ARG A 95 1.70 -2.90 12.31
C ARG A 95 3.00 -3.24 11.59
N THR A 96 3.01 -3.06 10.28
CA THR A 96 4.21 -3.16 9.45
C THR A 96 5.27 -2.15 9.93
N ARG A 97 6.51 -2.62 10.15
CA ARG A 97 7.56 -1.81 10.81
C ARG A 97 8.70 -1.39 9.88
N TYR A 98 8.69 -1.89 8.64
CA TYR A 98 9.76 -1.67 7.67
C TYR A 98 9.20 -0.99 6.41
N PRO A 99 9.91 -0.01 5.83
CA PRO A 99 11.20 0.56 6.27
C PRO A 99 11.10 1.50 7.49
N PHE A 100 9.91 1.91 7.92
CA PHE A 100 9.71 2.83 9.04
C PHE A 100 8.81 2.22 10.12
N LYS A 101 9.11 2.53 11.40
CA LYS A 101 8.37 2.02 12.58
C LYS A 101 6.85 2.25 12.56
N ASN A 102 6.35 3.11 11.67
CA ASN A 102 4.94 3.44 11.49
C ASN A 102 4.54 3.34 10.01
N TYR A 103 4.80 2.19 9.39
CA TYR A 103 4.30 1.91 8.04
C TYR A 103 2.78 1.65 8.08
N HIS A 104 2.10 1.93 6.96
CA HIS A 104 0.65 2.18 6.96
C HIS A 104 -0.24 0.95 6.78
N TYR A 105 0.32 -0.26 6.86
CA TYR A 105 -0.47 -1.49 6.79
C TYR A 105 -0.55 -2.20 8.13
N LEU A 106 -1.75 -2.69 8.43
CA LEU A 106 -2.06 -3.54 9.57
C LEU A 106 -2.32 -4.97 9.08
N LEU A 107 -1.59 -5.93 9.63
CA LEU A 107 -1.80 -7.35 9.40
C LEU A 107 -2.63 -7.93 10.54
N THR A 108 -3.82 -8.43 10.20
CA THR A 108 -4.64 -9.19 11.12
C THR A 108 -4.24 -10.66 11.03
N CYS A 109 -3.77 -11.21 12.13
CA CYS A 109 -3.23 -12.54 12.25
C CYS A 109 -4.03 -13.33 13.28
N ILE A 110 -4.34 -14.58 12.94
CA ILE A 110 -4.95 -15.57 13.84
C ILE A 110 -4.09 -16.83 13.85
N LEU A 111 -4.15 -17.57 14.95
CA LEU A 111 -3.49 -18.87 15.08
C LEU A 111 -4.54 -19.96 14.98
N ILE A 112 -4.38 -20.86 14.00
CA ILE A 112 -5.26 -22.02 13.78
C ILE A 112 -4.38 -23.27 13.74
N ASP A 113 -4.61 -24.21 14.64
CA ASP A 113 -3.88 -25.48 14.72
C ASP A 113 -2.35 -25.33 14.73
N GLY A 114 -1.87 -24.31 15.44
CA GLY A 114 -0.44 -23.98 15.53
C GLY A 114 0.14 -23.29 14.29
N ASN A 115 -0.68 -23.00 13.28
CA ASN A 115 -0.28 -22.31 12.06
C ASN A 115 -0.63 -20.83 12.11
N VAL A 116 0.22 -20.02 11.47
CA VAL A 116 0.00 -18.58 11.34
C VAL A 116 -0.90 -18.34 10.14
N VAL A 117 -2.00 -17.63 10.36
CA VAL A 117 -2.93 -17.26 9.30
C VAL A 117 -3.03 -15.75 9.22
N ILE A 118 -2.65 -15.18 8.07
CA ILE A 118 -2.93 -13.78 7.75
C ILE A 118 -4.38 -13.70 7.29
N HIS A 119 -5.23 -13.24 8.20
CA HIS A 119 -6.65 -13.16 7.98
C HIS A 119 -7.04 -11.93 7.17
N ASP A 120 -6.35 -10.81 7.36
CA ASP A 120 -6.63 -9.57 6.65
C ASP A 120 -5.40 -8.65 6.58
N ILE A 121 -5.38 -7.80 5.57
CA ILE A 121 -4.39 -6.74 5.39
C ILE A 121 -5.19 -5.44 5.27
N ALA A 122 -5.08 -4.58 6.27
CA ALA A 122 -5.81 -3.32 6.30
C ALA A 122 -4.87 -2.15 6.02
N PHE A 123 -5.39 -1.15 5.32
CA PHE A 123 -4.76 0.14 5.10
C PHE A 123 -5.18 1.11 6.22
N ASP A 124 -4.23 1.61 6.99
CA ASP A 124 -4.51 2.56 8.08
C ASP A 124 -4.57 3.98 7.52
N GLU A 125 -5.75 4.35 7.02
CA GLU A 125 -6.04 5.71 6.53
C GLU A 125 -5.88 6.78 7.61
N ARG A 126 -5.92 6.45 8.91
CA ARG A 126 -5.72 7.45 9.97
C ARG A 126 -4.27 7.87 10.12
N LEU A 127 -3.36 7.20 9.43
CA LEU A 127 -2.00 7.68 9.22
C LEU A 127 -1.92 8.73 8.10
N HIS A 128 -3.04 9.04 7.43
CA HIS A 128 -3.27 10.23 6.59
C HIS A 128 -3.70 11.42 7.47
N GLY A 129 -3.26 12.65 7.14
CA GLY A 129 -3.38 13.88 7.97
C GLY A 129 -4.79 14.20 8.50
N LYS A 130 -4.96 14.94 9.61
CA LYS A 130 -4.82 16.42 9.74
C LYS A 130 -4.18 16.86 11.06
N GLU A 131 -3.85 15.89 11.92
CA GLU A 131 -3.19 16.08 13.21
C GLU A 131 -2.00 15.13 13.35
N ILE A 132 -0.87 15.53 12.77
CA ILE A 132 0.45 14.98 13.15
C ILE A 132 1.29 16.16 13.65
N GLY A 133 0.65 17.04 14.42
CA GLY A 133 1.26 18.12 15.19
C GLY A 133 2.05 19.21 14.48
N ARG A 134 2.02 19.35 13.14
CA ARG A 134 2.20 20.60 12.35
C ARG A 134 2.78 20.39 10.96
N HIS A 135 3.61 19.37 10.72
CA HIS A 135 4.20 19.10 9.39
C HIS A 135 4.43 17.59 9.18
N PRO A 136 3.43 16.86 8.66
CA PRO A 136 3.47 15.41 8.45
C PRO A 136 4.27 14.95 7.21
N GLU A 137 4.98 15.84 6.51
CA GLU A 137 5.59 15.69 5.17
C GLU A 137 6.55 14.47 4.95
N GLN A 138 6.86 13.63 5.94
CA GLN A 138 8.00 12.69 5.93
C GLN A 138 7.66 11.20 6.09
N ARG A 139 6.65 10.67 5.38
CA ARG A 139 6.48 9.21 5.31
C ARG A 139 6.31 8.74 3.87
N THR A 140 7.15 7.77 3.49
CA THR A 140 7.13 7.13 2.17
C THR A 140 5.80 6.39 1.99
N GLN A 141 4.85 7.09 1.38
CA GLN A 141 3.55 6.57 0.99
C GLN A 141 3.20 7.13 -0.39
N MET A 142 2.32 6.44 -1.09
CA MET A 142 1.85 6.86 -2.40
C MET A 142 0.63 7.78 -2.26
N TYR A 143 0.68 8.90 -2.97
CA TYR A 143 -0.37 9.91 -2.97
C TYR A 143 -0.92 10.09 -4.38
N HIS A 144 -2.23 10.21 -4.50
CA HIS A 144 -2.89 10.63 -5.72
C HIS A 144 -3.12 12.13 -5.65
N VAL A 145 -2.31 12.87 -6.42
CA VAL A 145 -2.42 14.32 -6.60
C VAL A 145 -3.13 14.56 -7.93
N LYS A 146 -4.15 15.42 -7.91
CA LYS A 146 -4.91 15.75 -9.12
C LYS A 146 -4.58 17.16 -9.58
N LYS A 147 -4.64 17.37 -10.89
CA LYS A 147 -4.65 18.71 -11.46
C LYS A 147 -6.01 19.37 -11.16
N ILE A 148 -6.01 20.64 -10.78
CA ILE A 148 -7.21 21.42 -10.48
C ILE A 148 -8.11 21.46 -11.72
N GLU A 149 -9.40 21.20 -11.54
CA GLU A 149 -10.36 21.21 -12.65
C GLU A 149 -10.41 22.56 -13.37
N GLY A 150 -10.50 22.53 -14.70
CA GLY A 150 -10.51 23.73 -15.56
C GLY A 150 -9.12 24.29 -15.90
N ARG A 151 -8.05 23.81 -15.27
CA ARG A 151 -6.66 24.18 -15.60
C ARG A 151 -6.11 23.28 -16.71
N ARG A 152 -5.59 23.88 -17.78
CA ARG A 152 -5.10 23.16 -18.99
C ARG A 152 -3.69 23.59 -19.41
N SER A 153 -2.99 24.36 -18.59
CA SER A 153 -1.68 24.88 -18.99
C SER A 153 -0.70 23.71 -19.16
N GLU A 154 0.12 23.75 -20.19
CA GLU A 154 1.11 22.74 -20.51
C GLU A 154 2.51 23.34 -20.38
N TYR A 155 3.43 22.59 -19.78
CA TYR A 155 4.84 22.96 -19.73
C TYR A 155 5.51 22.53 -21.04
N ASP A 156 6.11 23.48 -21.76
CA ASP A 156 6.82 23.27 -23.02
C ASP A 156 8.29 23.73 -22.97
N GLY A 157 8.74 24.25 -21.84
CA GLY A 157 10.12 24.70 -21.61
C GLY A 157 10.40 26.14 -22.03
N THR A 158 9.40 26.87 -22.55
CA THR A 158 9.54 28.29 -22.93
C THR A 158 8.93 29.26 -21.92
N GLN A 159 8.31 28.73 -20.85
CA GLN A 159 7.65 29.51 -19.82
C GLN A 159 8.62 30.42 -19.07
N SER A 160 8.17 31.65 -18.80
CA SER A 160 8.79 32.54 -17.82
C SER A 160 8.67 32.00 -16.40
N ASN A 161 9.42 32.57 -15.46
CA ASN A 161 9.34 32.15 -14.05
C ASN A 161 7.91 32.27 -13.48
N GLU A 162 7.18 33.32 -13.83
CA GLU A 162 5.80 33.53 -13.37
C GLU A 162 4.84 32.47 -13.96
N GLU A 163 5.00 32.14 -15.25
CA GLU A 163 4.21 31.10 -15.91
C GLU A 163 4.53 29.70 -15.36
N ALA A 164 5.79 29.44 -15.01
CA ALA A 164 6.21 28.21 -14.35
C ALA A 164 5.58 28.09 -12.96
N GLU A 165 5.58 29.16 -12.16
CA GLU A 165 4.90 29.18 -10.86
C GLU A 165 3.39 28.93 -10.98
N LEU A 166 2.73 29.51 -11.99
CA LEU A 166 1.31 29.26 -12.25
C LEU A 166 1.03 27.82 -12.66
N LEU A 167 1.89 27.21 -13.50
CA LEU A 167 1.81 25.79 -13.88
C LEU A 167 1.97 24.86 -12.68
N LEU A 168 2.91 25.19 -11.80
CA LEU A 168 3.14 24.48 -10.55
C LEU A 168 1.88 24.57 -9.65
N ALA A 169 1.27 25.74 -9.53
CA ALA A 169 0.06 25.94 -8.73
C ALA A 169 -1.19 25.18 -9.26
N GLU A 170 -1.16 24.59 -10.46
CA GLU A 170 -2.30 23.82 -11.00
C GLU A 170 -2.45 22.44 -10.36
N TRP A 171 -1.48 21.97 -9.56
CA TRP A 171 -1.53 20.67 -8.90
C TRP A 171 -2.06 20.78 -7.46
N ASP A 172 -3.20 20.15 -7.20
CA ASP A 172 -3.88 20.20 -5.90
C ASP A 172 -3.23 19.24 -4.90
N HIS A 173 -2.17 19.73 -4.26
CA HIS A 173 -1.49 19.03 -3.17
C HIS A 173 -2.30 19.05 -1.86
N ALA A 174 -3.20 20.02 -1.68
CA ALA A 174 -3.98 20.18 -0.46
C ALA A 174 -5.11 19.13 -0.33
N GLN A 175 -5.67 18.68 -1.45
CA GLN A 175 -6.70 17.63 -1.52
C GLN A 175 -6.14 16.26 -1.94
N ALA A 176 -4.83 16.09 -1.92
CA ALA A 176 -4.21 14.83 -2.30
C ALA A 176 -4.66 13.69 -1.38
N ARG A 177 -5.02 12.57 -2.00
CA ARG A 177 -5.56 11.40 -1.28
C ARG A 177 -4.51 10.31 -1.19
N SER A 178 -4.33 9.76 0.00
CA SER A 178 -3.49 8.57 0.16
C SER A 178 -4.11 7.39 -0.58
N THR A 179 -3.29 6.63 -1.31
CA THR A 179 -3.75 5.48 -2.07
C THR A 179 -2.71 4.35 -2.02
N HIS A 180 -3.17 3.12 -2.08
CA HIS A 180 -2.34 1.93 -2.23
C HIS A 180 -2.39 1.36 -3.66
N GLN A 181 -3.35 1.82 -4.48
CA GLN A 181 -3.56 1.40 -5.86
C GLN A 181 -3.12 2.49 -6.84
N VAL A 182 -2.42 2.07 -7.89
CA VAL A 182 -2.16 2.89 -9.08
C VAL A 182 -3.13 2.49 -10.16
N ASN A 183 -4.20 3.28 -10.34
CA ASN A 183 -5.19 3.07 -11.40
C ASN A 183 -5.02 4.10 -12.54
N THR A 184 -3.78 4.50 -12.81
CA THR A 184 -3.42 5.45 -13.85
C THR A 184 -2.43 4.80 -14.82
N LEU A 185 -2.46 5.23 -16.09
CA LEU A 185 -1.52 4.72 -17.10
C LEU A 185 -0.06 5.04 -16.74
N HIS A 186 0.14 6.18 -16.07
CA HIS A 186 1.43 6.67 -15.65
C HIS A 186 1.37 7.12 -14.19
N ALA A 187 2.47 6.90 -13.48
CA ALA A 187 2.68 7.39 -12.12
C ALA A 187 4.13 7.87 -12.01
N SER A 188 4.36 8.90 -11.20
CA SER A 188 5.70 9.44 -10.98
C SER A 188 6.00 9.38 -9.48
N VAL A 189 7.19 8.87 -9.13
CA VAL A 189 7.63 8.59 -7.76
C VAL A 189 8.78 9.49 -7.35
N ASN A 190 8.63 10.22 -6.24
CA ASN A 190 9.65 11.18 -5.83
C ASN A 190 10.88 10.43 -5.30
N GLY A 191 11.97 10.44 -6.07
CA GLY A 191 13.26 9.85 -5.69
C GLY A 191 14.20 10.83 -4.95
N MET A 192 13.81 12.10 -4.81
CA MET A 192 14.60 13.14 -4.16
C MET A 192 14.02 13.49 -2.80
N LEU A 193 14.86 13.97 -1.87
CA LEU A 193 14.43 14.46 -0.55
C LEU A 193 13.78 15.85 -0.62
N ASN A 194 12.90 16.05 -1.60
CA ASN A 194 12.06 17.24 -1.68
C ASN A 194 10.93 17.16 -0.65
N ASP A 195 10.50 18.33 -0.16
CA ASP A 195 9.26 18.44 0.61
C ASP A 195 8.05 17.99 -0.24
N TYR A 196 6.94 17.70 0.44
CA TYR A 196 5.76 17.11 -0.19
C TYR A 196 5.17 17.98 -1.30
N GLU A 197 5.02 19.28 -1.05
CA GLU A 197 4.42 20.23 -1.98
C GLU A 197 5.26 20.35 -3.26
N LYS A 198 6.56 20.57 -3.10
CA LYS A 198 7.51 20.63 -4.21
C LYS A 198 7.58 19.30 -4.96
N ALA A 199 7.58 18.18 -4.24
CA ALA A 199 7.58 16.85 -4.84
C ALA A 199 6.31 16.59 -5.65
N ALA A 200 5.12 16.77 -5.07
CA ALA A 200 3.84 16.58 -5.75
C ALA A 200 3.79 17.37 -7.06
N THR A 201 4.28 18.61 -7.00
CA THR A 201 4.18 19.54 -8.11
C THR A 201 5.19 19.27 -9.22
N LEU A 202 6.48 19.09 -8.89
CA LEU A 202 7.51 18.74 -9.87
C LEU A 202 7.17 17.42 -10.57
N MET A 203 6.62 16.47 -9.82
CA MET A 203 6.28 15.16 -10.35
C MET A 203 5.05 15.23 -11.25
N GLY A 204 4.04 16.03 -10.90
CA GLY A 204 2.91 16.31 -11.77
C GLY A 204 3.35 16.94 -13.10
N VAL A 205 4.18 17.98 -13.06
CA VAL A 205 4.74 18.61 -14.27
C VAL A 205 5.55 17.61 -15.09
N HIS A 206 6.42 16.81 -14.45
CA HIS A 206 7.16 15.77 -15.14
C HIS A 206 6.24 14.74 -15.80
N THR A 207 5.21 14.25 -15.10
CA THR A 207 4.22 13.32 -15.68
C THR A 207 3.54 13.95 -16.89
N GLN A 208 3.16 15.23 -16.80
CA GLN A 208 2.57 15.95 -17.91
C GLN A 208 3.53 15.98 -19.10
N VAL A 209 4.73 16.55 -18.95
CA VAL A 209 5.72 16.65 -20.05
C VAL A 209 6.06 15.29 -20.68
N ALA A 210 6.30 14.27 -19.84
CA ALA A 210 6.68 12.95 -20.32
C ALA A 210 5.57 12.23 -21.11
N HIS A 211 4.31 12.60 -20.88
CA HIS A 211 3.16 11.88 -21.43
C HIS A 211 2.21 12.75 -22.26
N THR A 212 2.47 14.06 -22.39
CA THR A 212 1.79 14.95 -23.35
C THR A 212 2.12 14.55 -24.80
N GLN A 213 3.27 13.91 -25.05
CA GLN A 213 3.58 13.32 -26.36
C GLN A 213 3.06 11.89 -26.49
N ARG A 214 1.77 11.72 -26.81
CA ARG A 214 1.18 10.62 -27.61
C ARG A 214 -0.35 10.73 -27.58
N ARG A 215 -0.87 11.62 -28.42
CA ARG A 215 -2.17 11.44 -29.07
C ARG A 215 -1.95 11.45 -30.56
#